data_AF-A0A7C2Z3Y5-F1
#
_entry.id   AF-A0A7C2Z3Y5-F1
#
_cell.length_a   1.000
_cell.length_b   1.000
_cell.length_c   1.000
_cell.angle_alpha   90.00
_cell.angle_beta   90.00
_cell.angle_gamma   90.00
#
_symmetry.space_group_name_H-M   'P 1'
#
loop_
_entity.id
_entity.type
_entity.pdbx_description
1 polymer ?
#
loop_
_entity_poly.entity_id
_entity_poly.type
_entity_poly.pdbx_seq_one_letter_code
_entity_poly.pdbx_strand_id
1 'polypeptide(L)'
;MAAQDNASRDEARARTASAEEIPRLLSSPDPAVLLALVENPELNEQHAEILLRRADLPPAVLAALATHPALSASYAVRRDIVLHPHAPRLVALRWVRQLYLFDLVRLTLLPSAHAELKRIAEDTLVARLPQVPQGQKLTLARRASGRVAAALLAEGVPPVVRLALDNPFLAEGHLLQLLARDELASHVVTAIAEHPRWVRLPGVRLALVRHPATPSVRVRALLPDLALHELRDLLALGRLRPERRQMLEQEIARRAPSGRPR
;
A
#
# COMPACT_ATOMS: atom_id res chain seq x y z
N MET A 1 9.17 45.26 -18.05
CA MET A 1 10.60 45.64 -17.98
C MET A 1 11.16 45.59 -16.56
N ALA A 2 10.75 46.44 -15.61
CA ALA A 2 11.36 46.46 -14.27
C ALA A 2 11.28 45.13 -13.47
N ALA A 3 10.20 44.35 -13.60
CA ALA A 3 10.07 43.05 -12.94
C ALA A 3 10.97 41.95 -13.56
N GLN A 4 11.24 42.02 -14.87
CA GLN A 4 12.14 41.08 -15.57
C GLN A 4 13.62 41.39 -15.29
N ASP A 5 13.97 42.66 -15.13
CA ASP A 5 15.31 43.08 -14.71
C ASP A 5 15.60 42.70 -13.25
N ASN A 6 14.59 42.65 -12.39
CA ASN A 6 14.78 42.22 -11.00
C ASN A 6 14.92 40.69 -10.89
N ALA A 7 14.11 39.93 -11.63
CA ALA A 7 14.19 38.46 -11.67
C ALA A 7 15.55 37.95 -12.18
N SER A 8 16.08 38.57 -13.24
CA SER A 8 17.41 38.22 -13.79
C SER A 8 18.56 38.57 -12.84
N ARG A 9 18.45 39.66 -12.07
CA ARG A 9 19.41 40.00 -11.01
C ARG A 9 19.34 39.04 -9.83
N ASP A 10 18.13 38.65 -9.42
CA ASP A 10 17.92 37.69 -8.34
C ASP A 10 18.39 36.28 -8.73
N GLU A 11 18.28 35.88 -10.00
CA GLU A 11 18.85 34.63 -10.52
C GLU A 11 20.39 34.63 -10.44
N ALA A 12 21.03 35.69 -10.94
CA ALA A 12 22.49 35.80 -10.87
C ALA A 12 22.98 35.81 -9.42
N ARG A 13 22.26 36.52 -8.53
CA ARG A 13 22.55 36.56 -7.10
C ARG A 13 22.35 35.20 -6.44
N ALA A 14 21.36 34.42 -6.84
CA ALA A 14 21.11 33.09 -6.29
C ALA A 14 22.29 32.13 -6.45
N ARG A 15 23.01 32.18 -7.59
CA ARG A 15 24.19 31.33 -7.83
C ARG A 15 25.36 31.62 -6.89
N THR A 16 25.51 32.86 -6.46
CA THR A 16 26.68 33.33 -5.67
C THR A 16 26.30 33.82 -4.26
N ALA A 17 25.04 33.65 -3.86
CA ALA A 17 24.55 34.08 -2.56
C ALA A 17 25.34 33.41 -1.43
N SER A 18 25.66 34.19 -0.41
CA SER A 18 26.27 33.66 0.82
C SER A 18 25.28 32.80 1.60
N ALA A 19 25.78 31.95 2.50
CA ALA A 19 24.95 31.05 3.31
C ALA A 19 23.85 31.78 4.12
N GLU A 20 24.07 33.03 4.53
CA GLU A 20 23.10 33.86 5.26
C GLU A 20 21.97 34.40 4.37
N GLU A 21 22.22 34.52 3.06
CA GLU A 21 21.28 35.09 2.10
C GLU A 21 20.37 34.02 1.46
N ILE A 22 20.83 32.76 1.41
CA ILE A 22 20.08 31.63 0.83
C ILE A 22 18.66 31.51 1.42
N PRO A 23 18.43 31.56 2.75
CA PRO A 23 17.09 31.42 3.32
C PRO A 23 16.06 32.41 2.78
N ARG A 24 16.49 33.63 2.42
CA ARG A 24 15.60 34.65 1.84
C ARG A 24 15.19 34.27 0.42
N LEU A 25 16.13 33.73 -0.36
CA LEU A 25 15.91 33.34 -1.75
C LEU A 25 15.13 32.02 -1.89
N LEU A 26 15.17 31.13 -0.88
CA LEU A 26 14.36 29.89 -0.86
C LEU A 26 12.84 30.14 -0.93
N SER A 27 12.40 31.32 -0.50
CA SER A 27 10.99 31.73 -0.54
C SER A 27 10.57 32.32 -1.89
N SER A 28 11.49 32.42 -2.85
CA SER A 28 11.19 33.00 -4.16
C SER A 28 10.12 32.18 -4.91
N PRO A 29 9.12 32.83 -5.53
CA PRO A 29 8.16 32.15 -6.39
C PRO A 29 8.72 31.83 -7.78
N ASP A 30 9.85 32.42 -8.17
CA ASP A 30 10.41 32.27 -9.52
C ASP A 30 11.22 30.97 -9.66
N PRO A 31 10.80 30.04 -10.55
CA PRO A 31 11.53 28.81 -10.82
C PRO A 31 12.99 29.02 -11.25
N ALA A 32 13.30 30.10 -11.97
CA ALA A 32 14.66 30.38 -12.44
C ALA A 32 15.61 30.66 -11.27
N VAL A 33 15.15 31.47 -10.30
CA VAL A 33 15.89 31.74 -9.06
C VAL A 33 16.11 30.46 -8.27
N LEU A 34 15.08 29.61 -8.15
CA LEU A 34 15.21 28.33 -7.44
C LEU A 34 16.18 27.37 -8.13
N LEU A 35 16.20 27.31 -9.46
CA LEU A 35 17.17 26.51 -10.21
C LEU A 35 18.60 27.03 -10.01
N ALA A 36 18.79 28.35 -10.08
CA ALA A 36 20.08 28.98 -9.79
C ALA A 36 20.57 28.73 -8.36
N LEU A 37 19.66 28.65 -7.37
CA LEU A 37 20.02 28.26 -6.00
C LEU A 37 20.53 26.82 -5.90
N VAL A 38 20.04 25.90 -6.74
CA VAL A 38 20.51 24.51 -6.76
C VAL A 38 21.95 24.39 -7.27
N GLU A 39 22.39 25.34 -8.10
CA GLU A 39 23.77 25.40 -8.58
C GLU A 39 24.73 26.05 -7.58
N ASN A 40 24.21 26.68 -6.51
CA ASN A 40 25.03 27.37 -5.52
C ASN A 40 25.79 26.35 -4.63
N PRO A 41 27.13 26.44 -4.53
CA PRO A 41 27.93 25.50 -3.73
C PRO A 41 27.65 25.56 -2.22
N GLU A 42 27.11 26.67 -1.71
CA GLU A 42 26.74 26.84 -0.31
C GLU A 42 25.35 26.24 0.02
N LEU A 43 24.68 25.63 -0.97
CA LEU A 43 23.42 24.94 -0.75
C LEU A 43 23.64 23.62 0.01
N ASN A 44 23.17 23.59 1.25
CA ASN A 44 23.28 22.44 2.14
C ASN A 44 21.96 21.65 2.26
N GLU A 45 22.01 20.55 3.01
CA GLU A 45 20.86 19.68 3.28
C GLU A 45 19.69 20.41 3.95
N GLN A 46 19.95 21.29 4.91
CA GLN A 46 18.91 22.04 5.63
C GLN A 46 18.14 22.98 4.68
N HIS A 47 18.86 23.63 3.75
CA HIS A 47 18.24 24.46 2.72
C HIS A 47 17.36 23.62 1.78
N ALA A 48 17.84 22.44 1.38
CA ALA A 48 17.06 21.52 0.54
C ALA A 48 15.80 21.01 1.25
N GLU A 49 15.87 20.67 2.54
CA GLU A 49 14.69 20.29 3.32
C GLU A 49 13.66 21.43 3.44
N ILE A 50 14.12 22.67 3.64
CA ILE A 50 13.23 23.84 3.65
C ILE A 50 12.52 23.97 2.29
N LEU A 51 13.28 23.83 1.20
CA LEU A 51 12.74 23.93 -0.15
C LEU A 51 11.70 22.81 -0.39
N LEU A 52 12.03 21.56 -0.09
CA LEU A 52 11.18 20.37 -0.33
C LEU A 52 9.88 20.33 0.50
N ARG A 53 9.75 21.17 1.54
CA ARG A 53 8.47 21.35 2.26
C ARG A 53 7.43 22.12 1.46
N ARG A 54 7.83 22.84 0.42
CA ARG A 54 6.94 23.59 -0.47
C ARG A 54 6.23 22.65 -1.45
N ALA A 55 4.90 22.56 -1.35
CA ALA A 55 4.10 21.70 -2.23
C ALA A 55 4.05 22.20 -3.69
N ASP A 56 4.32 23.49 -3.93
CA ASP A 56 4.27 24.17 -5.23
C ASP A 56 5.56 24.04 -6.05
N LEU A 57 6.54 23.24 -5.60
CA LEU A 57 7.82 23.13 -6.29
C LEU A 57 7.70 22.59 -7.72
N PRO A 58 8.30 23.29 -8.70
CA PRO A 58 8.38 22.81 -10.08
C PRO A 58 9.16 21.49 -10.18
N PRO A 59 8.72 20.54 -11.04
CA PRO A 59 9.46 19.29 -11.28
C PRO A 59 10.92 19.47 -11.72
N ALA A 60 11.23 20.56 -12.42
CA ALA A 60 12.58 20.88 -12.86
C ALA A 60 13.53 21.12 -11.67
N VAL A 61 13.07 21.80 -10.62
CA VAL A 61 13.85 22.05 -9.41
C VAL A 61 14.11 20.74 -8.65
N LEU A 62 13.08 19.88 -8.55
CA LEU A 62 13.22 18.54 -7.95
C LEU A 62 14.22 17.66 -8.70
N ALA A 63 14.22 17.74 -10.04
CA ALA A 63 15.19 17.03 -10.87
C ALA A 63 16.61 17.56 -10.65
N ALA A 64 16.80 18.88 -10.57
CA ALA A 64 18.08 19.51 -10.30
C ALA A 64 18.63 19.10 -8.91
N LEU A 65 17.79 19.17 -7.87
CA LEU A 65 18.13 18.70 -6.52
C LEU A 65 18.55 17.23 -6.54
N ALA A 66 17.89 16.42 -7.37
CA ALA A 66 18.17 15.01 -7.47
C ALA A 66 19.50 14.66 -8.15
N THR A 67 20.01 15.56 -8.98
CA THR A 67 21.33 15.45 -9.61
C THR A 67 22.45 16.05 -8.77
N HIS A 68 22.13 16.83 -7.73
CA HIS A 68 23.14 17.47 -6.89
C HIS A 68 23.91 16.41 -6.06
N PRO A 69 25.25 16.32 -6.18
CA PRO A 69 26.02 15.20 -5.63
C PRO A 69 25.96 15.14 -4.10
N ALA A 70 26.06 16.29 -3.41
CA ALA A 70 26.00 16.33 -1.95
C ALA A 70 24.59 16.03 -1.41
N LEU A 71 23.54 16.49 -2.10
CA LEU A 71 22.15 16.39 -1.60
C LEU A 71 21.55 15.02 -1.92
N SER A 72 21.84 14.46 -3.09
CA SER A 72 21.37 13.13 -3.49
C SER A 72 21.96 11.99 -2.65
N ALA A 73 23.08 12.24 -1.95
CA ALA A 73 23.64 11.30 -0.98
C ALA A 73 22.80 11.22 0.30
N SER A 74 22.13 12.32 0.70
CA SER A 74 21.28 12.35 1.89
C SER A 74 20.04 11.47 1.72
N TYR A 75 19.73 10.71 2.78
CA TYR A 75 18.47 9.98 2.85
C TYR A 75 17.26 10.92 2.93
N ALA A 76 17.33 11.97 3.75
CA ALA A 76 16.21 12.88 3.98
C ALA A 76 15.79 13.57 2.68
N VAL A 77 16.75 14.10 1.92
CA VAL A 77 16.51 14.71 0.61
C VAL A 77 15.90 13.71 -0.37
N ARG A 78 16.46 12.50 -0.51
CA ARG A 78 15.89 11.47 -1.41
C ARG A 78 14.46 11.11 -1.02
N ARG A 79 14.20 10.90 0.28
CA ARG A 79 12.88 10.60 0.81
C ARG A 79 11.89 11.72 0.45
N ASP A 80 12.27 12.95 0.70
CA ASP A 80 11.37 14.10 0.51
C ASP A 80 11.10 14.38 -0.97
N ILE A 81 12.09 14.17 -1.86
CA ILE A 81 11.87 14.19 -3.31
C ILE A 81 10.91 13.08 -3.76
N VAL A 82 11.10 11.84 -3.30
CA VAL A 82 10.23 10.71 -3.72
C VAL A 82 8.80 10.87 -3.24
N LEU A 83 8.60 11.46 -2.05
CA LEU A 83 7.29 11.71 -1.45
C LEU A 83 6.64 13.03 -1.90
N HIS A 84 7.31 13.80 -2.76
CA HIS A 84 6.80 15.09 -3.23
C HIS A 84 5.62 14.92 -4.21
N PRO A 85 4.56 15.75 -4.15
CA PRO A 85 3.44 15.67 -5.09
C PRO A 85 3.82 15.78 -6.57
N HIS A 86 4.88 16.54 -6.85
CA HIS A 86 5.41 16.79 -8.19
C HIS A 86 6.70 16.00 -8.50
N ALA A 87 6.98 14.93 -7.75
CA ALA A 87 8.19 14.12 -7.91
C ALA A 87 8.37 13.65 -9.37
N PRO A 88 9.52 13.96 -10.03
CA PRO A 88 9.79 13.45 -11.36
C PRO A 88 9.82 11.92 -11.36
N ARG A 89 9.01 11.28 -12.22
CA ARG A 89 8.81 9.82 -12.22
C ARG A 89 10.10 9.02 -12.23
N LEU A 90 11.04 9.33 -13.12
CA LEU A 90 12.30 8.59 -13.27
C LEU A 90 13.19 8.69 -12.01
N VAL A 91 13.22 9.87 -11.39
CA VAL A 91 13.94 10.11 -10.13
C VAL A 91 13.33 9.27 -9.01
N ALA A 92 12.00 9.31 -8.88
CA ALA A 92 11.30 8.56 -7.84
C ALA A 92 11.50 7.04 -7.99
N LEU A 93 11.42 6.52 -9.22
CA LEU A 93 11.64 5.10 -9.53
C LEU A 93 13.06 4.62 -9.20
N ARG A 94 14.06 5.49 -9.36
CA ARG A 94 15.46 5.17 -9.01
C ARG A 94 15.63 4.93 -7.50
N TRP A 95 14.93 5.70 -6.67
CA TRP A 95 15.18 5.72 -5.23
C TRP A 95 14.14 5.01 -4.38
N VAL A 96 12.97 4.67 -4.91
CA VAL A 96 11.90 3.99 -4.14
C VAL A 96 12.42 2.78 -3.36
N ARG A 97 13.25 1.93 -3.97
CA ARG A 97 13.81 0.73 -3.33
C ARG A 97 14.80 1.05 -2.21
N GLN A 98 15.30 2.27 -2.12
CA GLN A 98 16.26 2.72 -1.10
C GLN A 98 15.55 3.34 0.12
N LEU A 99 14.23 3.59 0.02
CA LEU A 99 13.46 4.11 1.15
C LEU A 99 13.38 3.13 2.31
N TYR A 100 13.33 3.68 3.52
CA TYR A 100 13.05 2.94 4.74
C TYR A 100 11.62 2.42 4.77
N LEU A 101 11.40 1.43 5.63
CA LEU A 101 10.16 0.66 5.70
C LEU A 101 8.91 1.55 5.83
N PHE A 102 8.91 2.51 6.75
CA PHE A 102 7.74 3.36 6.97
C PHE A 102 7.59 4.49 5.94
N ASP A 103 8.67 4.87 5.27
CA ASP A 103 8.61 5.81 4.14
C ASP A 103 8.03 5.15 2.89
N LEU A 104 8.35 3.87 2.67
CA LEU A 104 7.65 3.04 1.68
C LEU A 104 6.15 2.95 1.98
N VAL A 105 5.77 2.72 3.24
CA VAL A 105 4.34 2.70 3.63
C VAL A 105 3.69 4.06 3.32
N ARG A 106 4.32 5.16 3.72
CA ARG A 106 3.82 6.52 3.43
C ARG A 106 3.63 6.72 1.93
N LEU A 107 4.57 6.27 1.10
CA LEU A 107 4.48 6.33 -0.35
C LEU A 107 3.30 5.52 -0.91
N THR A 108 3.05 4.30 -0.40
CA THR A 108 1.92 3.47 -0.87
C THR A 108 0.56 4.13 -0.64
N LEU A 109 0.44 4.94 0.41
CA LEU A 109 -0.80 5.63 0.79
C LEU A 109 -0.92 7.04 0.22
N LEU A 110 0.14 7.58 -0.39
CA LEU A 110 0.18 8.96 -0.88
C LEU A 110 -0.75 9.13 -2.08
N PRO A 111 -1.80 9.98 -2.03
CA PRO A 111 -2.75 10.10 -3.14
C PRO A 111 -2.12 10.56 -4.46
N SER A 112 -1.15 11.48 -4.39
CA SER A 112 -0.44 12.04 -5.56
C SER A 112 0.55 11.08 -6.21
N ALA A 113 0.98 10.01 -5.52
CA ALA A 113 1.96 9.09 -6.07
C ALA A 113 1.39 8.25 -7.23
N HIS A 114 2.19 8.09 -8.29
CA HIS A 114 1.85 7.25 -9.45
C HIS A 114 1.61 5.78 -9.05
N ALA A 115 0.67 5.13 -9.72
CA ALA A 115 0.29 3.74 -9.43
C ALA A 115 1.46 2.76 -9.54
N GLU A 116 2.33 2.90 -10.55
CA GLU A 116 3.53 2.09 -10.72
C GLU A 116 4.50 2.24 -9.53
N LEU A 117 4.68 3.47 -9.06
CA LEU A 117 5.56 3.77 -7.93
C LEU A 117 5.03 3.13 -6.63
N LYS A 118 3.72 3.24 -6.40
CA LYS A 118 3.04 2.53 -5.29
C LYS A 118 3.24 1.02 -5.40
N ARG A 119 3.06 0.46 -6.60
CA ARG A 119 3.21 -0.97 -6.87
C ARG A 119 4.62 -1.47 -6.51
N ILE A 120 5.66 -0.74 -6.94
CA ILE A 120 7.06 -1.07 -6.63
C ILE A 120 7.34 -0.93 -5.12
N ALA A 121 6.77 0.08 -4.47
CA ALA A 121 6.90 0.25 -3.02
C ALA A 121 6.25 -0.93 -2.26
N GLU A 122 5.05 -1.35 -2.65
CA GLU A 122 4.38 -2.52 -2.08
C GLU A 122 5.18 -3.79 -2.31
N ASP A 123 5.69 -4.03 -3.52
CA ASP A 123 6.50 -5.22 -3.81
C ASP A 123 7.80 -5.23 -3.00
N THR A 124 8.41 -4.06 -2.80
CA THR A 124 9.60 -3.89 -1.94
C THR A 124 9.25 -4.17 -0.48
N LEU A 125 8.10 -3.70 0.01
CA LEU A 125 7.63 -3.98 1.37
C LEU A 125 7.39 -5.47 1.57
N VAL A 126 6.65 -6.11 0.66
CA VAL A 126 6.33 -7.54 0.70
C VAL A 126 7.60 -8.39 0.71
N ALA A 127 8.57 -8.06 -0.15
CA ALA A 127 9.85 -8.77 -0.21
C ALA A 127 10.66 -8.66 1.10
N ARG A 128 10.51 -7.57 1.86
CA ARG A 128 11.21 -7.34 3.14
C ARG A 128 10.51 -7.98 4.34
N LEU A 129 9.21 -8.30 4.25
CA LEU A 129 8.41 -8.78 5.37
C LEU A 129 9.06 -9.92 6.18
N PRO A 130 9.68 -10.96 5.57
CA PRO A 130 10.28 -12.04 6.34
C PRO A 130 11.35 -11.58 7.35
N GLN A 131 12.04 -10.48 7.06
CA GLN A 131 13.13 -9.94 7.87
C GLN A 131 12.67 -8.83 8.83
N VAL A 132 11.42 -8.36 8.73
CA VAL A 132 10.89 -7.28 9.57
C VAL A 132 10.64 -7.80 10.99
N PRO A 133 11.13 -7.12 12.05
CA PRO A 133 10.85 -7.51 13.43
C PRO A 133 9.33 -7.55 13.72
N GLN A 134 8.91 -8.48 14.57
CA GLN A 134 7.49 -8.69 14.88
C GLN A 134 6.77 -7.41 15.32
N GLY A 135 7.42 -6.57 16.15
CA GLY A 135 6.84 -5.29 16.59
C GLY A 135 6.54 -4.33 15.42
N GLN A 136 7.40 -4.29 14.40
CA GLN A 136 7.15 -3.51 13.18
C GLN A 136 6.05 -4.15 12.33
N LYS A 137 5.96 -5.48 12.25
CA LYS A 137 4.86 -6.19 11.57
C LYS A 137 3.49 -5.83 12.16
N LEU A 138 3.37 -5.70 13.48
CA LEU A 138 2.13 -5.25 14.14
C LEU A 138 1.72 -3.83 13.72
N THR A 139 2.71 -2.94 13.52
CA THR A 139 2.45 -1.58 13.02
C THR A 139 2.08 -1.59 11.54
N LEU A 140 2.78 -2.37 10.71
CA LEU A 140 2.44 -2.55 9.30
C LEU A 140 1.04 -3.14 9.13
N ALA A 141 0.67 -4.15 9.92
CA ALA A 141 -0.65 -4.77 9.87
C ALA A 141 -1.77 -3.75 10.02
N ARG A 142 -1.59 -2.72 10.86
CA ARG A 142 -2.60 -1.67 11.09
C ARG A 142 -2.59 -0.56 10.06
N ARG A 143 -1.41 -0.22 9.52
CA ARG A 143 -1.19 1.05 8.80
C ARG A 143 -0.75 0.90 7.35
N ALA A 144 -0.28 -0.26 6.92
CA ALA A 144 0.19 -0.46 5.55
C ALA A 144 -0.98 -0.61 4.56
N SER A 145 -0.66 -0.57 3.26
CA SER A 145 -1.65 -0.80 2.20
C SER A 145 -2.30 -2.18 2.31
N GLY A 146 -3.48 -2.33 1.71
CA GLY A 146 -4.24 -3.59 1.73
C GLY A 146 -3.45 -4.79 1.21
N ARG A 147 -2.61 -4.58 0.19
CA ARG A 147 -1.74 -5.63 -0.36
C ARG A 147 -0.70 -6.09 0.65
N VAL A 148 -0.07 -5.18 1.38
CA VAL A 148 0.92 -5.50 2.41
C VAL A 148 0.25 -6.18 3.61
N ALA A 149 -0.93 -5.72 4.03
CA ALA A 149 -1.73 -6.37 5.06
C ALA A 149 -2.12 -7.80 4.66
N ALA A 150 -2.50 -8.04 3.41
CA ALA A 150 -2.78 -9.37 2.90
C ALA A 150 -1.55 -10.30 2.86
N ALA A 151 -0.37 -9.75 2.54
CA ALA A 151 0.89 -10.50 2.63
C ALA A 151 1.23 -10.87 4.08
N LEU A 152 0.98 -9.98 5.05
CA LEU A 152 1.12 -10.27 6.48
C LEU A 152 0.13 -11.34 6.96
N LEU A 153 -1.10 -11.36 6.44
CA LEU A 153 -2.06 -12.45 6.71
C LEU A 153 -1.51 -13.79 6.21
N ALA A 154 -0.86 -13.80 5.04
CA ALA A 154 -0.28 -15.02 4.47
C ALA A 154 0.88 -15.59 5.32
N GLU A 155 1.66 -14.76 6.02
CA GLU A 155 2.68 -15.25 6.96
C GLU A 155 2.09 -15.97 8.17
N GLY A 156 0.83 -15.68 8.51
CA GLY A 156 0.10 -16.39 9.56
C GLY A 156 0.59 -16.15 10.99
N VAL A 157 1.30 -15.05 11.29
CA VAL A 157 1.71 -14.76 12.68
C VAL A 157 0.47 -14.34 13.50
N PRO A 158 0.03 -15.08 14.55
CA PRO A 158 -1.28 -14.88 15.18
C PRO A 158 -1.62 -13.45 15.63
N PRO A 159 -0.75 -12.71 16.35
CA PRO A 159 -1.05 -11.33 16.75
C PRO A 159 -1.11 -10.36 15.56
N VAL A 160 -0.38 -10.65 14.48
CA VAL A 160 -0.36 -9.85 13.24
C VAL A 160 -1.65 -10.09 12.45
N VAL A 161 -2.14 -11.34 12.39
CA VAL A 161 -3.36 -11.72 11.67
C VAL A 161 -4.55 -10.89 12.14
N ARG A 162 -4.76 -10.81 13.45
CA ARG A 162 -5.88 -10.03 14.02
C ARG A 162 -5.82 -8.57 13.58
N LEU A 163 -4.66 -7.93 13.75
CA LEU A 163 -4.47 -6.53 13.37
C LEU A 163 -4.61 -6.29 11.86
N ALA A 164 -4.19 -7.25 11.03
CA ALA A 164 -4.27 -7.13 9.58
C ALA A 164 -5.72 -7.25 9.09
N LEU A 165 -6.56 -8.09 9.72
CA LEU A 165 -7.98 -8.17 9.40
C LEU A 165 -8.75 -6.87 9.71
N ASP A 166 -8.30 -6.12 10.72
CA ASP A 166 -8.83 -4.79 11.08
C ASP A 166 -8.25 -3.65 10.23
N ASN A 167 -7.33 -3.93 9.30
CA ASN A 167 -6.70 -2.90 8.49
C ASN A 167 -7.74 -2.16 7.61
N PRO A 168 -7.76 -0.81 7.61
CA PRO A 168 -8.75 -0.03 6.86
C PRO A 168 -8.57 -0.12 5.34
N PHE A 169 -7.35 -0.35 4.86
CA PHE A 169 -7.00 -0.48 3.45
C PHE A 169 -7.11 -1.91 2.92
N LEU A 170 -7.27 -2.91 3.80
CA LEU A 170 -7.60 -4.27 3.37
C LEU A 170 -8.99 -4.27 2.72
N ALA A 171 -9.12 -4.98 1.62
CA ALA A 171 -10.32 -5.02 0.78
C ALA A 171 -10.68 -6.47 0.43
N GLU A 172 -11.93 -6.71 0.04
CA GLU A 172 -12.44 -8.05 -0.28
C GLU A 172 -11.57 -8.77 -1.31
N GLY A 173 -11.19 -8.09 -2.40
CA GLY A 173 -10.35 -8.68 -3.44
C GLY A 173 -9.02 -9.24 -2.92
N HIS A 174 -8.43 -8.61 -1.90
CA HIS A 174 -7.21 -9.11 -1.28
C HIS A 174 -7.44 -10.42 -0.51
N LEU A 175 -8.57 -10.53 0.20
CA LEU A 175 -8.93 -11.75 0.91
C LEU A 175 -9.32 -12.87 -0.05
N LEU A 176 -10.00 -12.58 -1.15
CA LEU A 176 -10.31 -13.59 -2.18
C LEU A 176 -9.04 -14.15 -2.81
N GLN A 177 -8.06 -13.29 -3.11
CA GLN A 177 -6.74 -13.72 -3.58
C GLN A 177 -5.99 -14.56 -2.54
N LEU A 178 -6.14 -14.24 -1.26
CA LEU A 178 -5.52 -14.98 -0.17
C LEU A 178 -6.18 -16.36 0.01
N LEU A 179 -7.51 -16.42 0.02
CA LEU A 179 -8.32 -17.65 0.13
C LEU A 179 -8.31 -18.51 -1.14
N ALA A 180 -7.74 -18.02 -2.24
CA ALA A 180 -7.48 -18.85 -3.41
C ALA A 180 -6.26 -19.77 -3.21
N ARG A 181 -5.47 -19.59 -2.14
CA ARG A 181 -4.25 -20.36 -1.85
C ARG A 181 -4.57 -21.55 -0.95
N ASP A 182 -4.44 -22.77 -1.47
CA ASP A 182 -4.76 -23.99 -0.71
C ASP A 182 -3.86 -24.20 0.53
N GLU A 183 -2.64 -23.67 0.52
CA GLU A 183 -1.63 -23.79 1.58
C GLU A 183 -1.76 -22.76 2.71
N LEU A 184 -2.83 -21.95 2.71
CA LEU A 184 -3.04 -20.95 3.74
C LEU A 184 -3.26 -21.61 5.11
N ALA A 185 -2.54 -21.12 6.13
CA ALA A 185 -2.61 -21.68 7.47
C ALA A 185 -4.04 -21.67 8.03
N SER A 186 -4.45 -22.82 8.62
CA SER A 186 -5.83 -23.06 9.07
C SER A 186 -6.34 -22.01 10.06
N HIS A 187 -5.48 -21.52 10.97
CA HIS A 187 -5.88 -20.49 11.92
C HIS A 187 -6.13 -19.12 11.26
N VAL A 188 -5.49 -18.82 10.12
CA VAL A 188 -5.77 -17.60 9.34
C VAL A 188 -7.15 -17.70 8.69
N VAL A 189 -7.45 -18.84 8.06
CA VAL A 189 -8.76 -19.10 7.47
C VAL A 189 -9.86 -19.05 8.53
N THR A 190 -9.59 -19.65 9.69
CA THR A 190 -10.51 -19.62 10.84
C THR A 190 -10.72 -18.19 11.34
N ALA A 191 -9.65 -17.40 11.48
CA ALA A 191 -9.75 -15.99 11.87
C ALA A 191 -10.56 -15.17 10.86
N ILE A 192 -10.41 -15.39 9.56
CA ILE A 192 -11.24 -14.74 8.52
C ILE A 192 -12.72 -15.15 8.67
N ALA A 193 -12.99 -16.43 8.88
CA ALA A 193 -14.34 -16.96 9.05
C ALA A 193 -15.04 -16.47 10.34
N GLU A 194 -14.26 -16.07 11.34
CA GLU A 194 -14.74 -15.52 12.61
C GLU A 194 -14.91 -14.01 12.58
N HIS A 195 -14.33 -13.34 11.60
CA HIS A 195 -14.24 -11.89 11.60
C HIS A 195 -15.56 -11.23 11.14
N PRO A 196 -16.20 -10.38 11.97
CA PRO A 196 -17.55 -9.87 11.73
C PRO A 196 -17.65 -8.95 10.50
N ARG A 197 -16.54 -8.30 10.11
CA ARG A 197 -16.47 -7.49 8.88
C ARG A 197 -16.47 -8.35 7.61
N TRP A 198 -15.76 -9.48 7.64
CA TRP A 198 -15.42 -10.24 6.44
C TRP A 198 -16.43 -11.33 6.13
N VAL A 199 -16.96 -11.98 7.17
CA VAL A 199 -17.95 -13.05 7.04
C VAL A 199 -19.28 -12.58 6.42
N ARG A 200 -19.57 -11.26 6.46
CA ARG A 200 -20.78 -10.69 5.86
C ARG A 200 -20.69 -10.55 4.34
N LEU A 201 -19.50 -10.62 3.76
CA LEU A 201 -19.29 -10.41 2.34
C LEU A 201 -19.58 -11.72 1.58
N PRO A 202 -20.49 -11.72 0.59
CA PRO A 202 -20.87 -12.93 -0.14
C PRO A 202 -19.69 -13.65 -0.78
N GLY A 203 -18.77 -12.91 -1.43
CA GLY A 203 -17.59 -13.49 -2.05
C GLY A 203 -16.69 -14.20 -1.05
N VAL A 204 -16.48 -13.59 0.12
CA VAL A 204 -15.68 -14.19 1.20
C VAL A 204 -16.35 -15.46 1.75
N ARG A 205 -17.67 -15.46 1.99
CA ARG A 205 -18.38 -16.66 2.44
C ARG A 205 -18.23 -17.81 1.46
N LEU A 206 -18.42 -17.53 0.17
CA LEU A 206 -18.28 -18.52 -0.88
C LEU A 206 -16.85 -19.08 -0.93
N ALA A 207 -15.84 -18.22 -0.83
CA ALA A 207 -14.45 -18.62 -0.78
C ALA A 207 -14.12 -19.47 0.47
N LEU A 208 -14.63 -19.10 1.65
CA LEU A 208 -14.47 -19.86 2.88
C LEU A 208 -15.10 -21.25 2.79
N VAL A 209 -16.31 -21.39 2.24
CA VAL A 209 -16.94 -22.71 2.06
C VAL A 209 -16.12 -23.62 1.14
N ARG A 210 -15.45 -23.05 0.13
CA ARG A 210 -14.57 -23.79 -0.79
C ARG A 210 -13.21 -24.13 -0.20
N HIS A 211 -12.63 -23.25 0.61
CA HIS A 211 -11.22 -23.31 0.98
C HIS A 211 -10.88 -24.55 1.84
N PRO A 212 -9.95 -25.44 1.46
CA PRO A 212 -9.70 -26.76 2.09
C PRO A 212 -9.40 -26.74 3.60
N ALA A 213 -8.83 -25.65 4.10
CA ALA A 213 -8.53 -25.48 5.52
C ALA A 213 -9.68 -24.92 6.39
N THR A 214 -10.83 -24.52 5.80
CA THR A 214 -11.97 -24.04 6.60
C THR A 214 -12.55 -25.15 7.47
N PRO A 215 -12.66 -24.96 8.81
CA PRO A 215 -13.23 -25.97 9.70
C PRO A 215 -14.69 -26.28 9.36
N SER A 216 -15.06 -27.57 9.43
CA SER A 216 -16.41 -28.06 9.11
C SER A 216 -17.51 -27.37 9.93
N VAL A 217 -17.22 -26.99 11.19
CA VAL A 217 -18.15 -26.22 12.05
C VAL A 217 -18.43 -24.84 11.44
N ARG A 218 -17.40 -24.17 10.92
CA ARG A 218 -17.53 -22.86 10.27
C ARG A 218 -18.28 -22.99 8.95
N VAL A 219 -17.98 -24.00 8.13
CA VAL A 219 -18.73 -24.25 6.90
C VAL A 219 -20.23 -24.40 7.20
N ARG A 220 -20.61 -25.29 8.14
CA ARG A 220 -22.03 -25.46 8.53
C ARG A 220 -22.71 -24.17 8.98
N ALA A 221 -22.00 -23.30 9.71
CA ALA A 221 -22.54 -22.03 10.15
C ALA A 221 -22.77 -21.03 9.01
N LEU A 222 -21.97 -21.12 7.93
CA LEU A 222 -22.08 -20.24 6.76
C LEU A 222 -23.12 -20.71 5.74
N LEU A 223 -23.40 -22.01 5.68
CA LEU A 223 -24.32 -22.57 4.69
C LEU A 223 -25.70 -21.89 4.70
N PRO A 224 -26.38 -21.66 5.85
CA PRO A 224 -27.67 -20.97 5.94
C PRO A 224 -27.75 -19.66 5.15
N ASP A 225 -26.66 -18.90 5.10
CA ASP A 225 -26.62 -17.56 4.52
C ASP A 225 -26.31 -17.52 3.02
N LEU A 226 -26.04 -18.69 2.40
CA LEU A 226 -25.84 -18.84 0.95
C LEU A 226 -27.17 -19.12 0.25
N ALA A 227 -27.36 -18.57 -0.94
CA ALA A 227 -28.51 -18.87 -1.77
C ALA A 227 -28.43 -20.29 -2.37
N LEU A 228 -29.59 -20.88 -2.67
CA LEU A 228 -29.65 -22.26 -3.19
C LEU A 228 -28.90 -22.43 -4.51
N HIS A 229 -28.88 -21.41 -5.38
CA HIS A 229 -28.12 -21.45 -6.63
C HIS A 229 -26.61 -21.45 -6.36
N GLU A 230 -26.11 -20.67 -5.40
CA GLU A 230 -24.69 -20.66 -5.01
C GLU A 230 -24.24 -22.03 -4.48
N LEU A 231 -25.08 -22.71 -3.70
CA LEU A 231 -24.80 -24.07 -3.22
C LEU A 231 -24.72 -25.09 -4.37
N ARG A 232 -25.59 -24.95 -5.38
CA ARG A 232 -25.56 -25.80 -6.58
C ARG A 232 -24.33 -25.53 -7.44
N ASP A 233 -23.98 -24.26 -7.63
CA ASP A 233 -22.78 -23.84 -8.35
C ASP A 233 -21.51 -24.36 -7.67
N LEU A 234 -21.48 -24.37 -6.32
CA LEU A 234 -20.40 -24.97 -5.55
C LEU A 234 -20.24 -26.46 -5.84
N LEU A 235 -21.34 -27.22 -5.89
CA LEU A 235 -21.30 -28.65 -6.20
C LEU A 235 -20.87 -28.94 -7.64
N ALA A 236 -21.28 -28.11 -8.59
CA ALA A 236 -20.90 -28.22 -9.99
C ALA A 236 -19.38 -28.03 -10.21
N LEU A 237 -18.72 -27.33 -9.29
CA LEU A 237 -17.27 -27.13 -9.34
C LEU A 237 -16.57 -28.33 -8.70
N GLY A 238 -16.01 -29.18 -9.55
CA GLY A 238 -15.48 -30.51 -9.19
C GLY A 238 -14.32 -30.60 -8.19
N ARG A 239 -13.89 -29.50 -7.54
CA ARG A 239 -12.72 -29.45 -6.64
C ARG A 239 -13.07 -29.42 -5.14
N LEU A 240 -14.21 -29.98 -4.73
CA LEU A 240 -14.57 -30.08 -3.31
C LEU A 240 -14.17 -31.44 -2.72
N ARG A 241 -13.67 -31.42 -1.48
CA ARG A 241 -13.43 -32.64 -0.70
C ARG A 241 -14.76 -33.40 -0.47
N PRO A 242 -14.76 -34.74 -0.42
CA PRO A 242 -15.99 -35.54 -0.27
C PRO A 242 -16.86 -35.14 0.91
N GLU A 243 -16.27 -34.90 2.09
CA GLU A 243 -16.99 -34.47 3.30
C GLU A 243 -17.75 -33.15 3.10
N ARG A 244 -17.20 -32.24 2.30
CA ARG A 244 -17.82 -30.95 2.01
C ARG A 244 -18.92 -31.06 1.01
N ARG A 245 -18.71 -31.87 -0.03
CA ARG A 245 -19.75 -32.22 -0.99
C ARG A 245 -20.96 -32.79 -0.27
N GLN A 246 -20.75 -33.76 0.63
CA GLN A 246 -21.82 -34.34 1.43
C GLN A 246 -22.55 -33.28 2.28
N MET A 247 -21.83 -32.35 2.90
CA MET A 247 -22.42 -31.27 3.70
C MET A 247 -23.28 -30.31 2.85
N LEU A 248 -22.81 -29.97 1.65
CA LEU A 248 -23.53 -29.15 0.67
C LEU A 248 -24.79 -29.86 0.17
N GLU A 249 -24.69 -31.15 -0.18
CA GLU A 249 -25.82 -31.98 -0.60
C GLU A 249 -26.88 -32.10 0.49
N GLN A 250 -26.48 -32.32 1.75
CA GLN A 250 -27.38 -32.37 2.90
C GLN A 250 -28.14 -31.06 3.08
N GLU A 251 -27.46 -29.91 2.96
CA GLU A 251 -28.11 -28.61 3.10
C GLU A 251 -29.06 -28.33 1.92
N ILE A 252 -28.69 -28.69 0.69
CA ILE A 252 -29.60 -28.57 -0.46
C ILE A 252 -30.81 -29.48 -0.28
N ALA A 253 -30.63 -30.73 0.16
CA ALA A 253 -31.73 -31.65 0.42
C ALA A 253 -32.65 -31.15 1.54
N ARG A 254 -32.09 -30.55 2.58
CA ARG A 254 -32.85 -29.91 3.67
C ARG A 254 -33.71 -28.74 3.19
N ARG A 255 -33.24 -27.98 2.19
CA ARG A 255 -33.94 -26.81 1.63
C ARG A 255 -34.79 -27.13 0.42
N ALA A 256 -34.55 -28.26 -0.24
CA ALA A 256 -35.42 -28.74 -1.29
C ALA A 256 -36.83 -28.81 -0.71
N PRO A 257 -37.84 -28.21 -1.36
CA PRO A 257 -39.19 -28.28 -0.86
C PRO A 257 -39.51 -29.75 -0.67
N SER A 258 -39.83 -30.14 0.58
CA SER A 258 -40.42 -31.44 0.83
C SER A 258 -41.66 -31.47 -0.05
N GLY A 259 -41.65 -32.31 -1.08
CA GLY A 259 -42.77 -32.44 -1.99
C GLY A 259 -44.02 -32.74 -1.18
N ARG A 260 -44.83 -31.71 -0.90
CA ARG A 260 -46.25 -31.88 -0.66
C ARG A 260 -46.92 -31.73 -2.01
N PRO A 261 -47.44 -32.82 -2.60
CA PRO A 261 -48.39 -32.66 -3.68
C PRO A 261 -49.66 -32.05 -3.07
N ARG A 262 -50.06 -30.89 -3.59
CA ARG A 262 -51.45 -30.46 -3.78
C ARG A 262 -51.50 -29.22 -4.65
#